data_AF-A0A261ET68-F1
#
_entry.id   AF-A0A261ET68-F1
#
_cell.length_a   1.000
_cell.length_b   1.000
_cell.length_c   1.000
_cell.angle_alpha   90.00
_cell.angle_beta   90.00
_cell.angle_gamma   90.00
#
_symmetry.space_group_name_H-M   'P 1'
#
loop_
_entity.id
_entity.type
_entity.pdbx_description
1 polymer ?
#
loop_
_entity_poly.entity_id
_entity_poly.type
_entity_poly.pdbx_seq_one_letter_code
_entity_poly.pdbx_strand_id
1 'polypeptide(L)'
;MKTLSFEDRNKLDKKVSSLSWTQEALAFGSDQRRLVASWVVDTDLVDSIIRDLFPQPNQCEQMIEFTKPRIIEKIIGVELISKSDMWNWNNLWDPTRTTSFCAWVRRTSRVIALRNARRELHKRTIDDTTFENEEGYNRVWDDAKSTNIFESHVESIFDTVPSLKVPRPVGEQRKQLLSLLSQTSAYHTVRYAQRLGWWDCSLDEVDDEVSAALLLTPINYKQMEILPKMLPSHWQSLGHLYAPTQAKGRVSVDEAGLRRMVSEIAQQDHLLEWNVWLRLGTAAAQLAVG
;
A
#
# COMPACT_ATOMS: atom_id res chain seq x y z
N MET A 1 12.24 28.43 -5.41
CA MET A 1 12.71 27.82 -6.68
C MET A 1 11.54 27.08 -7.32
N LYS A 2 11.37 27.17 -8.64
CA LYS A 2 10.18 26.67 -9.35
C LYS A 2 10.32 25.18 -9.66
N THR A 3 9.26 24.42 -9.40
CA THR A 3 9.06 23.04 -9.86
C THR A 3 9.47 22.86 -11.31
N LEU A 4 10.18 21.78 -11.64
CA LEU A 4 10.64 21.50 -13.00
C LEU A 4 9.46 21.60 -13.98
N SER A 5 9.58 22.47 -14.99
CA SER A 5 8.50 22.72 -15.94
C SER A 5 8.15 21.43 -16.70
N PHE A 6 6.95 21.39 -17.31
CA PHE A 6 6.58 20.25 -18.17
C PHE A 6 7.55 20.08 -19.34
N GLU A 7 8.02 21.19 -19.91
CA GLU A 7 8.99 21.18 -21.01
C GLU A 7 10.35 20.63 -20.60
N ASP A 8 10.85 21.01 -19.42
CA ASP A 8 12.16 20.54 -18.95
C ASP A 8 12.13 19.06 -18.56
N ARG A 9 10.99 18.56 -18.08
CA ARG A 9 10.76 17.12 -17.86
C ARG A 9 10.78 16.36 -19.18
N ASN A 10 10.08 16.86 -20.21
CA ASN A 10 10.10 16.25 -21.53
C ASN A 10 11.49 16.28 -22.17
N LYS A 11 12.27 17.35 -21.96
CA LYS A 11 13.68 17.41 -22.42
C LYS A 11 14.52 16.35 -21.72
N LEU A 12 14.37 16.17 -20.41
CA LEU A 12 15.11 15.15 -19.65
C LEU A 12 14.72 13.73 -20.09
N ASP A 13 13.42 13.44 -20.24
CA ASP A 13 12.96 12.15 -20.78
C ASP A 13 13.50 11.88 -22.18
N LYS A 14 13.48 12.89 -23.06
CA LYS A 14 14.08 12.79 -24.40
C LYS A 14 15.59 12.51 -24.32
N LYS A 15 16.31 13.22 -23.46
CA LYS A 15 17.75 13.04 -23.24
C LYS A 15 18.07 11.63 -22.77
N VAL A 16 17.30 11.09 -21.83
CA VAL A 16 17.44 9.70 -21.35
C VAL A 16 17.12 8.68 -22.44
N SER A 17 16.03 8.90 -23.19
CA SER A 17 15.65 8.01 -24.30
C SER A 17 16.62 8.03 -25.48
N SER A 18 17.38 9.13 -25.64
CA SER A 18 18.39 9.26 -26.69
C SER A 18 19.68 8.48 -26.43
N LEU A 19 19.88 7.96 -25.21
CA LEU A 19 21.03 7.12 -24.90
C LEU A 19 20.91 5.75 -25.56
N SER A 20 22.04 5.21 -26.02
CA SER A 20 22.11 3.84 -26.53
C SER A 20 22.18 2.85 -25.36
N TRP A 21 21.05 2.23 -25.05
CA TRP A 21 20.93 1.21 -23.99
C TRP A 21 21.35 -0.18 -24.48
N THR A 22 22.65 -0.35 -24.74
CA THR A 22 23.26 -1.65 -25.00
C THR A 22 23.29 -2.51 -23.73
N GLN A 23 23.58 -3.81 -23.84
CA GLN A 23 23.69 -4.70 -22.66
C GLN A 23 24.68 -4.17 -21.61
N GLU A 24 25.80 -3.59 -22.04
CA GLU A 24 26.78 -2.95 -21.16
C GLU A 24 26.23 -1.69 -20.48
N ALA A 25 25.48 -0.86 -21.21
CA ALA A 25 24.81 0.32 -20.65
C ALA A 25 23.69 -0.04 -19.66
N LEU A 26 23.04 -1.20 -19.84
CA LEU A 26 21.99 -1.70 -18.95
C LEU A 26 22.54 -2.24 -17.63
N ALA A 27 23.79 -2.69 -17.60
CA ALA A 27 24.43 -3.25 -16.42
C ALA A 27 24.38 -2.28 -15.23
N PHE A 28 24.21 -2.81 -14.03
CA PHE A 28 24.24 -1.99 -12.82
C PHE A 28 25.62 -1.36 -12.63
N GLY A 29 25.63 -0.08 -12.27
CA GLY A 29 26.86 0.70 -12.12
C GLY A 29 27.49 1.20 -13.42
N SER A 30 26.86 0.98 -14.58
CA SER A 30 27.34 1.46 -15.87
C SER A 30 27.48 2.99 -15.91
N ASP A 31 28.34 3.49 -16.80
CA ASP A 31 28.55 4.93 -16.99
C ASP A 31 27.26 5.63 -17.43
N GLN A 32 26.42 4.98 -18.23
CA GLN A 32 25.14 5.51 -18.68
C GLN A 32 24.17 5.66 -17.50
N ARG A 33 24.09 4.67 -16.60
CA ARG A 33 23.24 4.80 -15.40
C ARG A 33 23.76 5.88 -14.45
N ARG A 34 25.08 6.00 -14.28
CA ARG A 34 25.71 7.07 -13.48
C ARG A 34 25.44 8.46 -14.08
N LEU A 35 25.50 8.58 -15.40
CA LEU A 35 25.19 9.81 -16.12
C LEU A 35 23.71 10.22 -15.97
N VAL A 36 22.79 9.26 -16.07
CA VAL A 36 21.36 9.54 -15.83
C VAL A 36 21.12 9.95 -14.38
N ALA A 37 21.79 9.29 -13.42
CA ALA A 37 21.74 9.67 -12.02
C ALA A 37 22.27 11.10 -11.78
N SER A 38 23.36 11.51 -12.45
CA SER A 38 23.88 12.87 -12.31
C SER A 38 22.86 13.91 -12.82
N TRP A 39 22.14 13.63 -13.91
CA TRP A 39 21.08 14.53 -14.37
C TRP A 39 19.93 14.67 -13.36
N VAL A 40 19.64 13.64 -12.57
CA VAL A 40 18.66 13.75 -11.47
C VAL A 40 19.21 14.61 -10.33
N VAL A 41 20.51 14.52 -10.02
CA VAL A 41 21.15 15.38 -9.01
C VAL A 41 21.15 16.85 -9.45
N ASP A 42 21.44 17.11 -10.72
CA ASP A 42 21.49 18.45 -11.33
C ASP A 42 20.11 19.09 -11.49
N THR A 43 19.04 18.33 -11.26
CA THR A 43 17.66 18.82 -11.38
C THR A 43 16.97 18.88 -10.04
N ASP A 44 15.93 19.70 -10.00
CA ASP A 44 15.10 19.91 -8.82
C ASP A 44 13.97 18.85 -8.70
N LEU A 45 14.10 17.72 -9.40
CA LEU A 45 13.01 16.78 -9.64
C LEU A 45 12.61 16.00 -8.37
N VAL A 46 13.59 15.60 -7.57
CA VAL A 46 13.33 14.93 -6.27
C VAL A 46 12.94 15.98 -5.25
N ASP A 47 13.75 17.02 -5.11
CA ASP A 47 13.64 18.09 -4.12
C ASP A 47 12.29 18.81 -4.20
N SER A 48 11.77 19.07 -5.41
CA SER A 48 10.42 19.65 -5.58
C SER A 48 9.31 18.74 -5.07
N ILE A 49 9.39 17.43 -5.31
CA ILE A 49 8.42 16.47 -4.77
C ILE A 49 8.49 16.43 -3.24
N ILE A 50 9.69 16.51 -2.66
CA ILE A 50 9.85 16.54 -1.22
C ILE A 50 9.34 17.86 -0.63
N ARG A 51 9.58 19.02 -1.25
CA ARG A 51 8.98 20.29 -0.81
C ARG A 51 7.46 20.28 -0.86
N ASP A 52 6.87 19.68 -1.89
CA ASP A 52 5.42 19.54 -2.01
C ASP A 52 4.84 18.65 -0.89
N LEU A 53 5.57 17.60 -0.49
CA LEU A 53 5.14 16.67 0.55
C LEU A 53 5.45 17.17 1.98
N PHE A 54 6.55 17.91 2.15
CA PHE A 54 7.08 18.38 3.43
C PHE A 54 7.30 19.90 3.38
N PRO A 55 6.27 20.71 3.66
CA PRO A 55 6.37 22.17 3.57
C PRO A 55 7.26 22.80 4.67
N GLN A 56 7.43 22.08 5.79
CA GLN A 56 8.28 22.54 6.89
C GLN A 56 9.77 22.44 6.50
N PRO A 57 10.55 23.54 6.52
CA PRO A 57 11.92 23.56 5.98
C PRO A 57 12.84 22.49 6.56
N ASN A 58 12.84 22.31 7.88
CA ASN A 58 13.70 21.34 8.57
C ASN A 58 13.35 19.88 8.20
N GLN A 59 12.06 19.58 8.09
CA GLN A 59 11.59 18.26 7.66
C GLN A 59 11.87 18.01 6.18
N CYS A 60 11.73 19.05 5.37
CA CYS A 60 12.01 19.01 3.94
C CYS A 60 13.47 18.67 3.69
N GLU A 61 14.39 19.42 4.30
CA GLU A 61 15.84 19.22 4.16
C GLU A 61 16.23 17.79 4.58
N GLN A 62 15.76 17.35 5.74
CA GLN A 62 16.01 16.01 6.24
C GLN A 62 15.48 14.91 5.30
N MET A 63 14.27 15.10 4.73
CA MET A 63 13.69 14.13 3.80
C MET A 63 14.34 14.17 2.41
N ILE A 64 14.89 15.31 1.98
CA ILE A 64 15.71 15.41 0.77
C ILE A 64 17.01 14.62 0.97
N GLU A 65 17.72 14.86 2.07
CA GLU A 65 18.94 14.14 2.43
C GLU A 65 18.72 12.63 2.51
N PHE A 66 17.56 12.21 3.03
CA PHE A 66 17.21 10.79 3.09
C PHE A 66 16.84 10.19 1.73
N THR A 67 15.99 10.88 0.96
CA THR A 67 15.33 10.29 -0.22
C THR A 67 16.20 10.36 -1.46
N LYS A 68 16.92 11.46 -1.67
CA LYS A 68 17.69 11.71 -2.90
C LYS A 68 18.76 10.64 -3.14
N PRO A 69 19.61 10.26 -2.18
CA PRO A 69 20.60 9.20 -2.41
C PRO A 69 19.98 7.85 -2.75
N ARG A 70 18.81 7.51 -2.17
CA ARG A 70 18.12 6.24 -2.44
C ARG A 70 17.50 6.18 -3.83
N ILE A 71 17.10 7.32 -4.38
CA ILE A 71 16.70 7.41 -5.79
C ILE A 71 17.91 7.18 -6.70
N ILE A 72 19.05 7.78 -6.36
CA ILE A 72 20.31 7.58 -7.10
C ILE A 72 20.73 6.11 -7.07
N GLU A 73 20.71 5.45 -5.92
CA GLU A 73 20.96 3.99 -5.80
C GLU A 73 20.06 3.17 -6.72
N LYS A 74 18.78 3.53 -6.82
CA LYS A 74 17.82 2.80 -7.65
C LYS A 74 17.99 3.02 -9.15
N ILE A 75 18.58 4.14 -9.55
CA ILE A 75 18.94 4.43 -10.94
C ILE A 75 20.20 3.66 -11.32
N ILE A 76 21.22 3.74 -10.47
CA ILE A 76 22.55 3.15 -10.71
C ILE A 76 22.52 1.63 -10.54
N GLY A 77 21.73 1.12 -9.59
CA GLY A 77 21.69 -0.30 -9.23
C GLY A 77 22.88 -0.75 -8.36
N VAL A 78 23.53 0.18 -7.66
CA VAL A 78 24.69 -0.09 -6.79
C VAL A 78 24.46 0.53 -5.41
N GLU A 79 24.88 -0.19 -4.36
CA GLU A 79 24.80 0.28 -2.98
C GLU A 79 25.62 1.55 -2.78
N LEU A 80 25.01 2.57 -2.16
CA LEU A 80 25.67 3.80 -1.70
C LEU A 80 25.47 3.99 -0.19
N ILE A 81 24.26 3.74 0.30
CA ILE A 81 23.78 3.92 1.68
C ILE A 81 22.94 2.72 2.14
N SER A 82 22.17 2.11 1.24
CA SER A 82 21.27 0.99 1.51
C SER A 82 21.90 -0.34 1.09
N LYS A 83 21.88 -1.36 1.96
CA LYS A 83 22.38 -2.71 1.62
C LYS A 83 21.50 -3.39 0.56
N SER A 84 22.09 -3.95 -0.48
CA SER A 84 21.40 -4.54 -1.65
C SER A 84 20.63 -5.81 -1.31
N ASP A 85 21.03 -6.53 -0.27
CA ASP A 85 20.30 -7.70 0.25
C ASP A 85 18.85 -7.39 0.65
N MET A 86 18.56 -6.11 0.97
CA MET A 86 17.23 -5.65 1.35
C MET A 86 16.48 -4.98 0.18
N TRP A 87 17.07 -4.97 -1.01
CA TRP A 87 16.47 -4.31 -2.16
C TRP A 87 15.38 -5.18 -2.78
N ASN A 88 14.27 -4.54 -3.13
CA ASN A 88 13.38 -5.11 -4.11
C ASN A 88 13.95 -4.79 -5.50
N TRP A 89 14.63 -5.77 -6.11
CA TRP A 89 15.26 -5.66 -7.43
C TRP A 89 14.26 -5.29 -8.54
N ASN A 90 12.99 -5.66 -8.40
CA ASN A 90 11.92 -5.29 -9.34
C ASN A 90 11.54 -3.79 -9.27
N ASN A 91 12.03 -3.07 -8.26
CA ASN A 91 11.80 -1.63 -8.05
C ASN A 91 13.04 -0.79 -8.38
N LEU A 92 14.03 -1.35 -9.08
CA LEU A 92 15.09 -0.57 -9.69
C LEU A 92 14.59 0.06 -11.00
N TRP A 93 15.23 1.15 -11.41
CA TRP A 93 14.89 1.75 -12.68
C TRP A 93 15.37 0.87 -13.84
N ASP A 94 14.45 0.64 -14.77
CA ASP A 94 14.67 -0.14 -15.97
C ASP A 94 14.49 0.77 -17.19
N PRO A 95 15.58 1.13 -17.89
CA PRO A 95 15.53 2.02 -19.06
C PRO A 95 14.90 1.36 -20.29
N THR A 96 14.64 0.04 -20.29
CA THR A 96 13.99 -0.65 -21.41
C THR A 96 12.46 -0.54 -21.37
N ARG A 97 11.89 -0.10 -20.25
CA ARG A 97 10.44 0.09 -20.10
C ARG A 97 9.99 1.38 -20.78
N THR A 98 8.77 1.36 -21.32
CA THR A 98 8.14 2.53 -21.97
C THR A 98 7.69 3.63 -20.99
N THR A 99 7.94 3.45 -19.69
CA THR A 99 7.55 4.43 -18.67
C THR A 99 8.47 5.64 -18.72
N SER A 100 7.91 6.85 -18.69
CA SER A 100 8.68 8.10 -18.56
C SER A 100 9.62 8.02 -17.35
N PHE A 101 10.89 8.39 -17.57
CA PHE A 101 11.89 8.41 -16.51
C PHE A 101 11.52 9.42 -15.43
N CYS A 102 11.12 10.62 -15.83
CA CYS A 102 10.68 11.66 -14.90
C CYS A 102 9.44 11.23 -14.09
N ALA A 103 8.50 10.51 -14.72
CA ALA A 103 7.34 9.95 -14.02
C ALA A 103 7.75 8.89 -12.99
N TRP A 104 8.69 8.01 -13.36
CA TRP A 104 9.24 6.99 -12.48
C TRP A 104 9.96 7.62 -11.27
N VAL A 105 10.82 8.62 -11.48
CA VAL A 105 11.55 9.31 -10.40
C VAL A 105 10.57 9.98 -9.43
N ARG A 106 9.57 10.70 -9.93
CA ARG A 106 8.58 11.40 -9.10
C ARG A 106 7.75 10.43 -8.26
N ARG A 107 7.24 9.35 -8.87
CA ARG A 107 6.47 8.31 -8.17
C ARG A 107 7.31 7.65 -7.09
N THR A 108 8.54 7.26 -7.44
CA THR A 108 9.42 6.52 -6.52
C THR A 108 9.87 7.40 -5.36
N SER A 109 10.18 8.68 -5.62
CA SER A 109 10.57 9.64 -4.57
C SER A 109 9.46 9.83 -3.55
N ARG A 110 8.21 10.01 -4.01
CA ARG A 110 7.04 10.11 -3.14
C ARG A 110 6.86 8.86 -2.28
N VAL A 111 6.93 7.67 -2.88
CA VAL A 111 6.75 6.40 -2.16
C VAL A 111 7.84 6.19 -1.09
N ILE A 112 9.11 6.45 -1.43
CA ILE A 112 10.22 6.31 -0.48
C ILE A 112 10.07 7.30 0.66
N ALA A 113 9.79 8.57 0.34
CA ALA A 113 9.70 9.61 1.34
C ALA A 113 8.56 9.35 2.33
N LEU A 114 7.34 9.10 1.84
CA LEU A 114 6.18 8.86 2.71
C LEU A 114 6.36 7.61 3.57
N ARG A 115 6.86 6.51 3.00
CA ARG A 115 7.06 5.25 3.75
C ARG A 115 8.10 5.36 4.87
N ASN A 116 9.04 6.30 4.77
CA ASN A 116 10.13 6.43 5.74
C ASN A 116 10.02 7.69 6.60
N ALA A 117 9.11 8.62 6.30
CA ALA A 117 8.93 9.88 7.00
C ALA A 117 8.88 9.72 8.52
N ARG A 118 8.05 8.78 9.01
CA ARG A 118 7.93 8.50 10.45
C ARG A 118 9.25 8.05 11.08
N ARG A 119 10.06 7.23 10.41
CA ARG A 119 11.31 6.74 11.01
C ARG A 119 12.38 7.83 11.04
N GLU A 120 12.45 8.61 9.97
CA GLU A 120 13.51 9.60 9.79
C GLU A 120 13.22 10.86 10.59
N LEU A 121 12.00 11.41 10.50
CA LEU A 121 11.63 12.65 11.19
C LEU A 121 11.49 12.49 12.71
N HIS A 122 11.28 11.26 13.22
CA HIS A 122 11.13 11.02 14.65
C HIS A 122 12.47 10.98 15.42
N LYS A 123 13.62 11.06 14.72
CA LYS A 123 14.93 10.94 15.36
C LYS A 123 15.48 12.21 16.02
N ARG A 124 14.88 13.40 15.86
CA ARG A 124 15.27 14.62 16.63
C ARG A 124 14.36 15.82 16.32
N THR A 125 13.25 15.96 17.04
CA THR A 125 12.63 17.24 17.46
C THR A 125 11.35 16.92 18.24
N ILE A 126 11.51 16.64 19.53
CA ILE A 126 10.46 17.01 20.49
C ILE A 126 10.88 18.40 20.94
N ASP A 127 10.26 19.42 20.34
CA ASP A 127 10.18 20.74 20.99
C ASP A 127 8.81 20.77 21.68
N ASP A 128 8.84 20.64 23.00
CA ASP A 128 7.68 20.59 23.91
C ASP A 128 6.90 21.91 24.02
N THR A 129 7.11 22.87 23.10
CA THR A 129 6.49 24.21 23.17
C THR A 129 5.39 24.45 22.14
N THR A 130 4.80 23.41 21.53
CA THR A 130 3.70 23.58 20.54
C THR A 130 2.39 22.97 21.02
N PHE A 131 2.13 23.00 22.33
CA PHE A 131 0.85 22.59 22.93
C PHE A 131 -0.16 23.73 23.06
N GLU A 132 0.08 24.88 22.42
CA GLU A 132 -0.86 26.00 22.43
C GLU A 132 -0.85 26.65 21.04
N ASN A 133 -1.78 26.22 20.18
CA ASN A 133 -2.64 27.08 19.39
C ASN A 133 -3.67 26.23 18.63
N GLU A 134 -4.92 26.62 18.81
CA GLU A 134 -6.14 26.04 18.25
C GLU A 134 -6.06 26.05 16.69
N GLU A 135 -6.46 24.94 16.05
CA GLU A 135 -6.37 24.67 14.59
C GLU A 135 -5.00 24.20 14.02
N GLY A 136 -4.40 23.17 14.61
CA GLY A 136 -3.17 22.54 14.09
C GLY A 136 -3.39 21.41 13.09
N TYR A 137 -3.71 21.69 11.82
CA TYR A 137 -3.58 20.70 10.73
C TYR A 137 -2.17 20.75 10.14
N ASN A 138 -1.41 19.66 10.26
CA ASN A 138 -0.05 19.61 9.73
C ASN A 138 0.06 18.47 8.73
N ARG A 139 -0.05 18.83 7.44
CA ARG A 139 -0.10 17.92 6.29
C ARG A 139 0.96 16.82 6.30
N VAL A 140 2.14 17.03 6.89
CA VAL A 140 3.16 15.98 7.02
C VAL A 140 2.84 14.98 8.12
N TRP A 141 2.36 15.42 9.28
CA TRP A 141 2.05 14.49 10.38
C TRP A 141 0.71 13.81 10.17
N ASP A 142 -0.21 14.50 9.49
CA ASP A 142 -1.52 13.95 9.13
C ASP A 142 -1.50 13.17 7.81
N ASP A 143 -0.65 13.52 6.82
CA ASP A 143 -0.44 12.71 5.60
C ASP A 143 0.71 11.69 5.72
N ALA A 144 1.65 11.79 6.67
CA ALA A 144 2.60 10.70 6.98
C ALA A 144 2.04 9.68 7.98
N LYS A 145 0.89 9.96 8.61
CA LYS A 145 -0.04 8.88 9.03
C LYS A 145 -0.53 8.10 7.79
N SER A 146 -0.59 8.75 6.63
CA SER A 146 -1.11 8.21 5.36
C SER A 146 -0.06 7.47 4.53
N THR A 147 0.70 6.59 5.16
CA THR A 147 1.09 5.31 4.52
C THR A 147 1.21 4.17 5.52
N ASN A 148 0.33 4.13 6.53
CA ASN A 148 -0.43 2.90 6.72
C ASN A 148 -1.69 3.08 5.87
N ILE A 149 -1.90 2.19 4.89
CA ILE A 149 -3.15 2.13 4.10
C ILE A 149 -4.38 1.90 5.00
N PHE A 150 -4.17 1.72 6.32
CA PHE A 150 -5.14 1.23 7.30
C PHE A 150 -5.15 2.00 8.62
N GLU A 151 -4.66 3.24 8.70
CA GLU A 151 -4.59 3.91 10.03
C GLU A 151 -4.59 5.45 10.03
N SER A 152 -5.13 6.09 9.00
CA SER A 152 -5.58 7.47 9.10
C SER A 152 -7.06 7.48 9.47
N HIS A 153 -7.50 8.40 10.33
CA HIS A 153 -8.91 8.87 10.37
C HIS A 153 -9.29 9.57 9.05
N VAL A 154 -9.01 8.90 7.93
CA VAL A 154 -9.84 8.91 6.74
C VAL A 154 -11.15 8.35 7.24
N GLU A 155 -12.27 9.04 6.98
CA GLU A 155 -13.59 8.42 7.08
C GLU A 155 -13.43 7.01 6.53
N SER A 156 -13.59 6.00 7.40
CA SER A 156 -13.42 4.61 6.99
C SER A 156 -14.22 4.44 5.71
N ILE A 157 -13.79 3.59 4.78
CA ILE A 157 -14.65 3.34 3.60
C ILE A 157 -16.06 2.89 4.03
N PHE A 158 -16.18 2.35 5.25
CA PHE A 158 -17.43 2.06 5.94
C PHE A 158 -18.13 3.27 6.58
N ASP A 159 -17.45 4.39 6.83
CA ASP A 159 -18.07 5.66 7.21
C ASP A 159 -18.61 6.40 5.97
N THR A 160 -17.87 6.39 4.85
CA THR A 160 -18.33 6.98 3.57
C THR A 160 -19.41 6.13 2.90
N VAL A 161 -19.33 4.79 3.03
CA VAL A 161 -20.32 3.83 2.51
C VAL A 161 -20.75 2.86 3.62
N PRO A 162 -21.67 3.25 4.52
CA PRO A 162 -22.09 2.41 5.66
C PRO A 162 -22.79 1.11 5.28
N SER A 163 -23.37 1.04 4.08
CA SER A 163 -24.02 -0.14 3.55
C SER A 163 -23.05 -1.16 2.94
N LEU A 164 -21.75 -0.88 2.93
CA LEU A 164 -20.74 -1.72 2.29
C LEU A 164 -20.65 -3.10 2.97
N LYS A 165 -20.74 -4.15 2.18
CA LYS A 165 -20.65 -5.55 2.63
C LYS A 165 -19.55 -6.26 1.86
N VAL A 166 -18.65 -6.91 2.59
CA VAL A 166 -17.43 -7.49 2.01
C VAL A 166 -17.38 -8.99 2.28
N PRO A 167 -17.73 -9.85 1.31
CA PRO A 167 -17.64 -11.28 1.48
C PRO A 167 -16.20 -11.75 1.26
N ARG A 168 -15.44 -11.86 2.36
CA ARG A 168 -14.02 -12.21 2.27
C ARG A 168 -13.81 -13.72 2.11
N PRO A 169 -13.10 -14.16 1.05
CA PRO A 169 -12.90 -15.58 0.75
C PRO A 169 -12.02 -16.29 1.78
N VAL A 170 -12.18 -17.61 1.86
CA VAL A 170 -11.39 -18.52 2.73
C VAL A 170 -10.73 -19.65 1.92
N GLY A 171 -9.76 -20.32 2.55
CA GLY A 171 -9.12 -21.52 2.01
C GLY A 171 -8.49 -21.34 0.63
N GLU A 172 -8.67 -22.32 -0.24
CA GLU A 172 -8.00 -22.35 -1.55
C GLU A 172 -8.41 -21.19 -2.47
N GLN A 173 -9.69 -20.79 -2.43
CA GLN A 173 -10.18 -19.66 -3.23
C GLN A 173 -9.49 -18.34 -2.82
N ARG A 174 -9.25 -18.14 -1.51
CA ARG A 174 -8.48 -16.99 -1.02
C ARG A 174 -7.04 -17.02 -1.52
N LYS A 175 -6.38 -18.20 -1.48
CA LYS A 175 -5.00 -18.35 -1.96
C LYS A 175 -4.88 -18.06 -3.46
N GLN A 176 -5.84 -18.55 -4.25
CA GLN A 176 -5.90 -18.28 -5.68
C GLN A 176 -6.05 -16.78 -5.96
N LEU A 177 -6.92 -16.08 -5.24
CA LEU A 177 -7.12 -14.64 -5.38
C LEU A 177 -5.88 -13.83 -4.94
N LEU A 178 -5.23 -14.20 -3.84
CA LEU A 178 -3.96 -13.59 -3.42
C LEU A 178 -2.84 -13.80 -4.45
N SER A 179 -2.74 -15.00 -5.02
CA SER A 179 -1.79 -15.31 -6.09
C SER A 179 -2.08 -14.46 -7.33
N LEU A 180 -3.35 -14.37 -7.73
CA LEU A 180 -3.77 -13.60 -8.89
C LEU A 180 -3.48 -12.11 -8.71
N LEU A 181 -3.74 -11.55 -7.53
CA LEU A 181 -3.44 -10.16 -7.20
C LEU A 181 -1.94 -9.86 -7.25
N SER A 182 -1.10 -10.84 -6.89
CA SER A 182 0.36 -10.68 -6.96
C SER A 182 0.93 -10.76 -8.39
N GLN A 183 0.21 -11.41 -9.30
CA GLN A 183 0.65 -11.68 -10.68
C GLN A 183 0.00 -10.74 -11.71
N THR A 184 -1.14 -10.15 -11.38
CA THR A 184 -1.97 -9.36 -12.30
C THR A 184 -2.47 -8.08 -11.64
N SER A 185 -3.55 -7.47 -12.15
CA SER A 185 -4.15 -6.24 -11.62
C SER A 185 -5.31 -6.50 -10.66
N ALA A 186 -5.71 -5.46 -9.91
CA ALA A 186 -6.89 -5.48 -9.06
C ALA A 186 -8.17 -5.79 -9.87
N TYR A 187 -8.31 -5.20 -11.07
CA TYR A 187 -9.40 -5.49 -12.02
C TYR A 187 -9.59 -7.00 -12.28
N HIS A 188 -8.51 -7.72 -12.63
CA HIS A 188 -8.61 -9.15 -12.90
C HIS A 188 -8.95 -9.97 -11.65
N THR A 189 -8.44 -9.55 -10.50
CA THR A 189 -8.71 -10.17 -9.20
C THR A 189 -10.18 -10.02 -8.81
N VAL A 190 -10.73 -8.82 -8.94
CA VAL A 190 -12.15 -8.51 -8.67
C VAL A 190 -13.06 -9.32 -9.59
N ARG A 191 -12.80 -9.33 -10.90
CA ARG A 191 -13.60 -10.12 -11.86
C ARG A 191 -13.53 -11.62 -11.58
N TYR A 192 -12.41 -12.11 -11.06
CA TYR A 192 -12.29 -13.51 -10.65
C TYR A 192 -13.05 -13.80 -9.35
N ALA A 193 -13.00 -12.90 -8.36
CA ALA A 193 -13.79 -13.01 -7.13
C ALA A 193 -15.30 -13.04 -7.43
N GLN A 194 -15.78 -12.19 -8.35
CA GLN A 194 -17.16 -12.19 -8.85
C GLN A 194 -17.57 -13.55 -9.41
N ARG A 195 -16.72 -14.18 -10.24
CA ARG A 195 -16.99 -15.51 -10.81
C ARG A 195 -17.01 -16.61 -9.77
N LEU A 196 -16.21 -16.48 -8.71
CA LEU A 196 -16.18 -17.43 -7.60
C LEU A 196 -17.37 -17.24 -6.62
N GLY A 197 -18.19 -16.21 -6.81
CA GLY A 197 -19.31 -15.88 -5.93
C GLY A 197 -18.91 -15.12 -4.66
N TRP A 198 -17.67 -14.62 -4.57
CA TRP A 198 -17.22 -13.78 -3.44
C TRP A 198 -17.43 -12.29 -3.77
N TRP A 199 -18.68 -11.92 -4.03
CA TRP A 199 -19.05 -10.56 -4.39
C TRP A 199 -20.44 -10.19 -3.86
N ASP A 200 -20.55 -8.96 -3.38
CA ASP A 200 -21.81 -8.31 -3.04
C ASP A 200 -21.91 -7.03 -3.87
N CYS A 201 -23.12 -6.67 -4.32
CA CYS A 201 -23.30 -5.51 -5.20
C CYS A 201 -22.88 -4.18 -4.56
N SER A 202 -22.82 -4.09 -3.24
CA SER A 202 -22.30 -2.88 -2.56
C SER A 202 -20.84 -2.59 -2.89
N LEU A 203 -20.05 -3.58 -3.31
CA LEU A 203 -18.67 -3.38 -3.76
C LEU A 203 -18.57 -2.70 -5.15
N ASP A 204 -19.67 -2.63 -5.92
CA ASP A 204 -19.68 -1.92 -7.19
C ASP A 204 -19.63 -0.38 -7.00
N GLU A 205 -19.83 0.11 -5.78
CA GLU A 205 -19.74 1.53 -5.41
C GLU A 205 -18.30 2.01 -5.17
N VAL A 206 -17.33 1.09 -5.15
CA VAL A 206 -15.91 1.40 -4.85
C VAL A 206 -14.98 0.87 -5.93
N ASP A 207 -13.85 1.54 -6.13
CA ASP A 207 -12.87 1.18 -7.15
C ASP A 207 -12.32 -0.25 -6.99
N ASP A 208 -11.87 -0.85 -8.09
CA ASP A 208 -11.36 -2.23 -8.11
C ASP A 208 -10.19 -2.44 -7.15
N GLU A 209 -9.30 -1.45 -7.01
CA GLU A 209 -8.20 -1.48 -6.05
C GLU A 209 -8.69 -1.54 -4.60
N VAL A 210 -9.74 -0.76 -4.28
CA VAL A 210 -10.34 -0.71 -2.94
C VAL A 210 -11.08 -2.02 -2.66
N SER A 211 -11.86 -2.51 -3.62
CA SER A 211 -12.52 -3.81 -3.56
C SER A 211 -11.54 -4.96 -3.33
N ALA A 212 -10.44 -5.01 -4.10
CA ALA A 212 -9.41 -6.03 -3.92
C ALA A 212 -8.74 -5.95 -2.54
N ALA A 213 -8.48 -4.72 -2.04
CA ALA A 213 -7.92 -4.50 -0.71
C ALA A 213 -8.89 -4.97 0.39
N LEU A 214 -10.17 -4.63 0.31
CA LEU A 214 -11.20 -5.05 1.28
C LEU A 214 -11.34 -6.57 1.33
N LEU A 215 -11.33 -7.24 0.18
CA LEU A 215 -11.43 -8.69 0.10
C LEU A 215 -10.19 -9.40 0.69
N LEU A 216 -8.98 -8.91 0.41
CA LEU A 216 -7.76 -9.72 0.54
C LEU A 216 -6.72 -9.21 1.54
N THR A 217 -6.85 -7.99 2.07
CA THR A 217 -5.89 -7.45 3.06
C THR A 217 -5.85 -8.30 4.33
N PRO A 218 -4.71 -8.91 4.67
CA PRO A 218 -4.66 -9.75 5.85
C PRO A 218 -4.87 -8.95 7.14
N ILE A 219 -5.59 -9.52 8.10
CA ILE A 219 -5.65 -8.96 9.45
C ILE A 219 -4.39 -9.32 10.24
N ASN A 220 -3.98 -8.43 11.14
CA ASN A 220 -2.85 -8.64 12.04
C ASN A 220 -3.22 -9.57 13.20
N TYR A 221 -2.23 -10.23 13.80
CA TYR A 221 -2.44 -11.13 14.95
C TYR A 221 -3.18 -10.46 16.12
N LYS A 222 -2.92 -9.17 16.38
CA LYS A 222 -3.64 -8.41 17.41
C LYS A 222 -5.14 -8.23 17.09
N GLN A 223 -5.49 -8.11 15.81
CA GLN A 223 -6.86 -7.92 15.34
C GLN A 223 -7.65 -9.25 15.33
N MET A 224 -6.97 -10.40 15.30
CA MET A 224 -7.63 -11.71 15.37
C MET A 224 -8.45 -11.88 16.67
N GLU A 225 -7.97 -11.33 17.78
CA GLU A 225 -8.68 -11.35 19.07
C GLU A 225 -9.83 -10.33 19.14
N ILE A 226 -9.87 -9.37 18.20
CA ILE A 226 -10.89 -8.32 18.14
C ILE A 226 -12.07 -8.78 17.30
N LEU A 227 -11.83 -9.52 16.20
CA LEU A 227 -12.88 -9.99 15.31
C LEU A 227 -14.06 -10.69 16.03
N PRO A 228 -13.85 -11.68 16.92
CA PRO A 228 -14.95 -12.33 17.62
C PRO A 228 -15.81 -11.35 18.42
N LYS A 229 -15.20 -10.27 18.95
CA LYS A 229 -15.88 -9.26 19.78
C LYS A 229 -16.73 -8.30 18.96
N MET A 230 -16.51 -8.21 17.65
CA MET A 230 -17.34 -7.41 16.73
C MET A 230 -18.59 -8.16 16.25
N LEU A 231 -18.66 -9.47 16.51
CA LEU A 231 -19.77 -10.32 16.13
C LEU A 231 -20.78 -10.45 17.29
N PRO A 232 -22.02 -10.89 17.00
CA PRO A 232 -22.96 -11.28 18.05
C PRO A 232 -22.32 -12.25 19.05
N SER A 233 -22.70 -12.18 20.32
CA SER A 233 -22.08 -12.98 21.38
C SER A 233 -22.12 -14.49 21.11
N HIS A 234 -23.19 -15.00 20.49
CA HIS A 234 -23.31 -16.40 20.13
C HIS A 234 -22.47 -16.80 18.91
N TRP A 235 -21.90 -15.84 18.16
CA TRP A 235 -21.01 -16.05 17.02
C TRP A 235 -19.53 -15.99 17.38
N GLN A 236 -19.16 -15.77 18.65
CA GLN A 236 -17.76 -15.58 19.04
C GLN A 236 -16.87 -16.79 18.67
N SER A 237 -17.35 -18.01 18.94
CA SER A 237 -16.67 -19.24 18.55
C SER A 237 -16.43 -19.32 17.04
N LEU A 238 -17.40 -18.86 16.24
CA LEU A 238 -17.28 -18.77 14.78
C LEU A 238 -16.23 -17.73 14.37
N GLY A 239 -16.20 -16.57 15.02
CA GLY A 239 -15.16 -15.57 14.84
C GLY A 239 -13.76 -16.11 15.10
N HIS A 240 -13.59 -16.93 16.14
CA HIS A 240 -12.30 -17.55 16.48
C HIS A 240 -11.83 -18.56 15.42
N LEU A 241 -12.73 -19.31 14.77
CA LEU A 241 -12.36 -20.18 13.64
C LEU A 241 -12.10 -19.38 12.36
N TYR A 242 -12.81 -18.28 12.15
CA TYR A 242 -12.70 -17.49 10.94
C TYR A 242 -11.45 -16.60 10.91
N ALA A 243 -11.09 -15.92 12.01
CA ALA A 243 -9.98 -14.98 12.05
C ALA A 243 -8.64 -15.56 11.53
N PRO A 244 -8.23 -16.80 11.92
CA PRO A 244 -7.04 -17.44 11.37
C PRO A 244 -6.99 -17.55 9.85
N THR A 245 -8.15 -17.69 9.20
CA THR A 245 -8.25 -17.80 7.73
C THR A 245 -7.89 -16.49 7.01
N GLN A 246 -7.96 -15.37 7.73
CA GLN A 246 -7.76 -14.02 7.19
C GLN A 246 -6.37 -13.45 7.52
N ALA A 247 -5.61 -14.10 8.40
CA ALA A 247 -4.31 -13.63 8.87
C ALA A 247 -3.18 -13.87 7.85
N LYS A 248 -2.08 -13.12 7.98
CA LYS A 248 -0.86 -13.32 7.20
C LYS A 248 -0.01 -14.42 7.83
N GLY A 249 0.25 -15.52 7.11
CA GLY A 249 1.20 -16.55 7.50
C GLY A 249 0.61 -17.97 7.45
N ARG A 250 1.41 -18.96 7.87
CA ARG A 250 0.97 -20.35 7.99
C ARG A 250 0.33 -20.56 9.36
N VAL A 251 -0.96 -20.27 9.46
CA VAL A 251 -1.78 -20.65 10.63
C VAL A 251 -2.54 -21.93 10.28
N SER A 252 -2.56 -22.90 11.18
CA SER A 252 -3.40 -24.09 11.00
C SER A 252 -4.87 -23.67 11.13
N VAL A 253 -5.70 -24.07 10.17
CA VAL A 253 -7.11 -23.69 10.12
C VAL A 253 -7.98 -24.93 9.96
N ASP A 254 -8.99 -25.06 10.81
CA ASP A 254 -10.05 -26.06 10.64
C ASP A 254 -11.15 -25.52 9.71
N GLU A 255 -10.91 -25.59 8.40
CA GLU A 255 -11.88 -25.12 7.40
C GLU A 255 -13.19 -25.91 7.42
N ALA A 256 -13.13 -27.21 7.75
CA ALA A 256 -14.30 -28.07 7.82
C ALA A 256 -15.18 -27.71 9.03
N GLY A 257 -14.56 -27.52 10.20
CA GLY A 257 -15.23 -27.03 11.40
C GLY A 257 -15.82 -25.63 11.21
N LEU A 258 -15.10 -24.73 10.52
CA LEU A 258 -15.61 -23.41 10.16
C LEU A 258 -16.89 -23.51 9.31
N ARG A 259 -16.87 -24.28 8.22
CA ARG A 259 -18.05 -24.45 7.34
C ARG A 259 -19.24 -25.04 8.09
N ARG A 260 -19.01 -26.07 8.92
CA ARG A 260 -20.05 -26.68 9.74
C ARG A 260 -20.69 -25.67 10.69
N MET A 261 -19.89 -24.87 11.39
CA MET A 261 -20.42 -23.88 12.33
C MET A 261 -21.13 -22.72 11.62
N VAL A 262 -20.71 -22.36 10.40
CA VAL A 262 -21.48 -21.42 9.55
C VAL A 262 -22.87 -21.98 9.24
N SER A 263 -22.97 -23.25 8.83
CA SER A 263 -24.27 -23.91 8.57
C SER A 263 -25.14 -23.98 9.83
N GLU A 264 -24.55 -24.33 10.98
CA GLU A 264 -25.27 -24.38 12.27
C GLU A 264 -25.82 -23.00 12.66
N ILE A 265 -25.02 -21.93 12.57
CA ILE A 265 -25.45 -20.56 12.87
C ILE A 265 -26.50 -20.06 11.86
N ALA A 266 -26.32 -20.35 10.57
CA ALA A 266 -27.29 -19.99 9.54
C ALA A 266 -28.66 -20.61 9.82
N GLN A 267 -28.70 -21.88 10.25
CA GLN A 267 -29.93 -22.56 10.64
C GLN A 267 -30.54 -21.96 11.92
N GLN A 268 -29.73 -21.73 12.95
CA GLN A 268 -30.19 -21.19 14.23
C GLN A 268 -30.78 -19.78 14.10
N ASP A 269 -30.16 -18.92 13.30
CA ASP A 269 -30.59 -17.54 13.10
C ASP A 269 -31.58 -17.38 11.92
N HIS A 270 -31.99 -18.49 11.28
CA HIS A 270 -32.84 -18.50 10.08
C HIS A 270 -32.32 -17.61 8.93
N LEU A 271 -31.00 -17.64 8.72
CA LEU A 271 -30.29 -16.89 7.68
C LEU A 271 -29.80 -17.83 6.57
N LEU A 272 -29.55 -17.25 5.39
CA LEU A 272 -28.74 -17.93 4.38
C LEU A 272 -27.28 -18.00 4.86
N GLU A 273 -26.58 -19.10 4.58
CA GLU A 273 -25.14 -19.23 4.88
C GLU A 273 -24.33 -18.07 4.31
N TRP A 274 -24.71 -17.59 3.12
CA TRP A 274 -24.11 -16.40 2.50
C TRP A 274 -24.14 -15.17 3.42
N ASN A 275 -25.24 -14.95 4.14
CA ASN A 275 -25.36 -13.79 5.04
C ASN A 275 -24.40 -13.91 6.24
N VAL A 276 -24.13 -15.13 6.69
CA VAL A 276 -23.14 -15.40 7.75
C VAL A 276 -21.74 -15.08 7.23
N TRP A 277 -21.38 -15.60 6.05
CA TRP A 277 -20.10 -15.28 5.40
C TRP A 277 -19.92 -13.78 5.15
N LEU A 278 -20.98 -13.12 4.71
CA LEU A 278 -20.98 -11.69 4.44
C LEU A 278 -20.72 -10.89 5.70
N ARG A 279 -21.34 -11.25 6.82
CA ARG A 279 -21.14 -10.57 8.12
C ARG A 279 -19.75 -10.83 8.71
N LEU A 280 -19.25 -12.07 8.62
CA LEU A 280 -17.88 -12.40 9.01
C LEU A 280 -16.84 -11.63 8.20
N GLY A 281 -16.99 -11.66 6.87
CA GLY A 281 -16.09 -10.97 5.96
C GLY A 281 -16.13 -9.47 6.14
N THR A 282 -17.31 -8.88 6.35
CA THR A 282 -17.46 -7.43 6.56
C THR A 282 -16.79 -7.01 7.86
N ALA A 283 -17.00 -7.73 8.97
CA ALA A 283 -16.30 -7.46 10.22
C ALA A 283 -14.77 -7.57 10.07
N ALA A 284 -14.29 -8.56 9.32
CA ALA A 284 -12.87 -8.72 9.04
C ALA A 284 -12.31 -7.68 8.07
N ALA A 285 -13.13 -7.12 7.16
CA ALA A 285 -12.74 -6.02 6.29
C ALA A 285 -12.66 -4.71 7.08
N GLN A 286 -13.62 -4.46 7.97
CA GLN A 286 -13.60 -3.32 8.89
C GLN A 286 -12.36 -3.34 9.77
N LEU A 287 -11.93 -4.51 10.27
CA LEU A 287 -10.68 -4.62 11.02
C LEU A 287 -9.42 -4.52 10.19
N ALA A 288 -9.47 -4.95 8.93
CA ALA A 288 -8.30 -4.90 8.07
C ALA A 288 -8.05 -3.48 7.56
N VAL A 289 -9.12 -2.70 7.38
CA VAL A 289 -9.09 -1.41 6.69
C VAL A 289 -9.35 -0.20 7.58
N GLY A 290 -10.05 -0.38 8.70
CA GLY A 290 -10.20 0.61 9.76
C GLY A 290 -9.17 0.44 10.87
#